data_AF-A0A520AX31-F1
#
_entry.id   AF-A0A520AX31-F1
#
_cell.length_a   1.000
_cell.length_b   1.000
_cell.length_c   1.000
_cell.angle_alpha   90.00
_cell.angle_beta   90.00
_cell.angle_gamma   90.00
#
_symmetry.space_group_name_H-M   'P 1'
#
loop_
_entity.id
_entity.type
_entity.pdbx_description
1 polymer ?
#
loop_
_entity_poly.entity_id
_entity_poly.type
_entity_poly.pdbx_seq_one_letter_code
_entity_poly.pdbx_strand_id
1 'polypeptide(L)'
;MIKAVIEKQKIKSFIKKLDLEWPGKIDRVSFKSEDLVFIHLQDDVPPVEFAESLIPKVNVFVDFSAPLKICFLNTDGEGSSSMVFNWVA
;
A
#
# COMPACT_ATOMS: atom_id res chain seq x y z
N MET A 1 -20.48 -12.16 4.24
CA MET A 1 -19.44 -12.32 5.29
C MET A 1 -18.15 -12.94 4.74
N ILE A 2 -18.18 -14.13 4.13
CA ILE A 2 -16.98 -14.83 3.61
C ILE A 2 -16.20 -14.00 2.56
N LYS A 3 -16.90 -13.38 1.59
CA LYS A 3 -16.27 -12.57 0.54
C LYS A 3 -15.42 -11.41 1.09
N ALA A 4 -15.94 -10.68 2.09
CA ALA A 4 -15.20 -9.57 2.71
C ALA A 4 -13.93 -10.04 3.42
N VAL A 5 -13.97 -11.21 4.06
CA VAL A 5 -12.80 -11.82 4.70
C VAL A 5 -11.73 -12.19 3.67
N ILE A 6 -12.12 -12.75 2.53
CA ILE A 6 -11.21 -13.09 1.43
C ILE A 6 -10.53 -11.83 0.88
N GLU A 7 -11.31 -10.78 0.62
CA GLU A 7 -10.76 -9.52 0.08
C GLU A 7 -9.77 -8.86 1.05
N LYS A 8 -10.05 -8.91 2.37
CA LYS A 8 -9.11 -8.45 3.40
C LYS A 8 -7.80 -9.25 3.41
N GLN A 9 -7.87 -10.57 3.19
CA GLN A 9 -6.68 -11.42 3.08
C GLN A 9 -5.85 -11.07 1.84
N LYS A 10 -6.50 -10.77 0.71
CA LYS A 10 -5.83 -10.33 -0.51
C LYS A 10 -5.14 -8.98 -0.34
N ILE A 11 -5.79 -8.00 0.29
CA ILE A 11 -5.16 -6.71 0.64
C ILE A 11 -3.91 -6.94 1.50
N LYS A 12 -4.00 -7.77 2.55
CA LYS A 12 -2.84 -8.10 3.39
C LYS A 12 -1.72 -8.78 2.57
N SER A 13 -2.08 -9.66 1.65
CA SER A 13 -1.13 -10.34 0.76
C SER A 13 -0.45 -9.36 -0.19
N PHE A 14 -1.21 -8.41 -0.74
CA PHE A 14 -0.69 -7.32 -1.55
C PHE A 14 0.33 -6.48 -0.77
N ILE A 15 0.00 -6.05 0.45
CA ILE A 15 0.93 -5.28 1.28
C ILE A 15 2.21 -6.08 1.59
N LYS A 16 2.08 -7.40 1.84
CA LYS A 16 3.25 -8.28 2.02
C LYS A 16 4.11 -8.40 0.76
N LYS A 17 3.51 -8.40 -0.44
CA LYS A 17 4.26 -8.39 -1.70
C LYS A 17 5.10 -7.12 -1.85
N LEU A 18 4.62 -5.97 -1.35
CA LEU A 18 5.41 -4.73 -1.37
C LEU A 18 6.71 -4.87 -0.57
N ASP A 19 6.64 -5.47 0.62
CA ASP A 19 7.82 -5.69 1.47
C ASP A 19 8.85 -6.64 0.81
N LEU A 20 8.37 -7.63 0.05
CA LEU A 20 9.23 -8.55 -0.69
C LEU A 20 9.87 -7.93 -1.94
N GLU A 21 9.12 -7.09 -2.65
CA GLU A 21 9.58 -6.45 -3.90
C GLU A 21 10.54 -5.28 -3.64
N TRP A 22 10.38 -4.57 -2.52
CA TRP A 22 11.24 -3.46 -2.12
C TRP A 22 11.90 -3.73 -0.75
N PRO A 23 12.81 -4.72 -0.67
CA PRO A 23 13.42 -5.11 0.58
C PRO A 23 14.18 -3.94 1.21
N GLY A 24 13.90 -3.68 2.48
CA GLY A 24 14.57 -2.62 3.25
C GLY A 24 14.09 -1.20 2.95
N LYS A 25 13.07 -0.99 2.10
CA LYS A 25 12.52 0.35 1.82
C LYS A 25 11.33 0.73 2.70
N ILE A 26 10.63 -0.26 3.23
CA ILE A 26 9.47 -0.06 4.11
C ILE A 26 9.97 -0.19 5.56
N ASP A 27 9.74 0.84 6.36
CA ASP A 27 10.01 0.82 7.80
C ASP A 27 8.87 0.13 8.56
N ARG A 28 7.64 0.59 8.33
CA ARG A 28 6.46 0.02 8.99
C ARG A 28 5.19 0.21 8.18
N VAL A 29 4.23 -0.67 8.43
CA VAL A 29 2.88 -0.61 7.86
C VAL A 29 1.87 -0.44 8.99
N SER A 30 0.96 0.52 8.85
CA SER A 30 -0.13 0.78 9.80
C SER A 30 -1.49 0.79 9.10
N PHE A 31 -2.37 -0.13 9.47
CA PHE A 31 -3.77 -0.13 9.04
C PHE A 31 -4.55 0.85 9.92
N LYS A 32 -5.09 1.93 9.34
CA LYS A 32 -5.95 2.89 10.06
C LYS A 32 -7.42 2.48 10.03
N SER A 33 -7.83 1.85 8.94
CA SER A 33 -9.15 1.23 8.76
C SER A 33 -9.01 0.02 7.82
N GLU A 34 -10.14 -0.57 7.41
CA GLU A 34 -10.12 -1.69 6.47
C GLU A 34 -9.69 -1.29 5.07
N ASP A 35 -9.86 -0.01 4.72
CA ASP A 35 -9.64 0.60 3.42
C ASP A 35 -8.53 1.67 3.43
N LEU A 36 -7.87 1.93 4.56
CA LEU A 36 -6.78 2.92 4.68
C LEU A 36 -5.53 2.32 5.32
N VAL A 37 -4.44 2.35 4.58
CA VAL A 37 -3.12 1.87 5.00
C VAL A 37 -2.08 2.97 4.88
N PHE A 38 -1.30 3.14 5.92
CA PHE A 38 -0.10 3.98 5.91
C PHE A 38 1.14 3.10 5.80
N ILE A 39 1.98 3.40 4.83
CA ILE A 39 3.27 2.75 4.62
C ILE A 39 4.34 3.80 4.89
N HIS A 40 5.06 3.64 5.99
CA HIS A 40 6.21 4.48 6.31
C HIS A 40 7.42 3.90 5.60
N LEU A 41 8.09 4.75 4.84
CA LEU A 41 9.29 4.44 4.07
C LEU A 41 10.53 4.85 4.86
N GLN A 42 11.66 4.22 4.58
CA GLN A 42 12.96 4.65 5.10
C GLN A 42 13.32 6.07 4.60
N ASP A 43 14.19 6.76 5.34
CA ASP A 43 14.55 8.17 5.10
C ASP A 43 15.14 8.44 3.71
N ASP A 44 15.78 7.44 3.10
CA ASP A 44 16.39 7.50 1.77
C ASP A 44 15.41 7.18 0.63
N VAL A 45 14.13 6.96 0.93
CA VAL A 45 13.10 6.56 -0.05
C VAL A 45 11.99 7.61 -0.14
N PRO A 46 12.01 8.48 -1.17
CA PRO A 46 10.97 9.48 -1.37
C PRO A 46 9.60 8.83 -1.64
N PRO A 47 8.51 9.26 -0.96
CA PRO A 47 7.17 8.71 -1.15
C PRO A 47 6.64 8.76 -2.58
N VAL A 48 6.99 9.81 -3.32
CA VAL A 48 6.60 9.98 -4.73
C VAL A 48 7.29 8.94 -5.61
N GLU A 49 8.61 8.79 -5.49
CA GLU A 49 9.38 7.81 -6.27
C GLU A 49 8.95 6.37 -5.96
N PHE A 50 8.66 6.07 -4.69
CA PHE A 50 8.12 4.76 -4.33
C PHE A 50 6.78 4.50 -5.02
N ALA A 51 5.85 5.47 -4.96
CA ALA A 51 4.55 5.36 -5.61
C ALA A 51 4.69 5.18 -7.14
N GLU A 52 5.56 5.96 -7.78
CA GLU A 52 5.85 5.83 -9.22
C GLU A 52 6.42 4.46 -9.58
N SER A 53 7.29 3.91 -8.75
CA SER A 53 7.85 2.57 -8.94
C SER A 53 6.81 1.45 -8.79
N LEU A 54 5.73 1.69 -8.04
CA LEU A 54 4.64 0.74 -7.84
C LEU A 54 3.68 0.72 -9.04
N ILE A 55 3.42 1.87 -9.69
CA ILE A 55 2.49 1.99 -10.84
C ILE A 55 2.63 0.85 -11.87
N PRO A 56 3.82 0.54 -12.43
CA PRO A 56 3.95 -0.51 -13.44
C PRO A 56 3.66 -1.93 -12.92
N LYS A 57 3.67 -2.14 -11.58
CA LYS A 57 3.46 -3.45 -10.94
C LYS A 57 2.03 -3.65 -10.43
N VAL A 58 1.22 -2.58 -10.41
CA VAL A 58 -0.18 -2.62 -9.90
C VAL A 58 -0.97 -3.76 -10.53
N ASN A 59 -0.93 -3.90 -11.86
CA ASN A 59 -1.69 -4.93 -12.59
C ASN A 59 -1.27 -6.37 -12.25
N VAL A 60 -0.06 -6.56 -11.72
CA VAL A 60 0.46 -7.89 -11.34
C VAL A 60 0.15 -8.18 -9.86
N PHE A 61 0.14 -7.14 -9.03
CA PHE A 61 0.03 -7.31 -7.57
C PHE A 61 -1.40 -7.23 -7.06
N VAL A 62 -2.27 -6.45 -7.70
CA VAL A 62 -3.65 -6.20 -7.27
C VAL A 62 -4.57 -7.30 -7.82
N ASP A 63 -5.06 -8.15 -6.91
CA ASP A 63 -6.01 -9.24 -7.19
C ASP A 63 -7.30 -9.11 -6.35
N PHE A 64 -7.47 -7.97 -5.69
CA PHE A 64 -8.64 -7.61 -4.89
C PHE A 64 -9.50 -6.57 -5.63
N SER A 65 -10.78 -6.60 -5.27
CA SER A 65 -11.85 -5.69 -5.71
C SER A 65 -12.30 -4.74 -4.60
N ALA A 66 -11.93 -5.00 -3.34
CA ALA A 66 -12.22 -4.09 -2.24
C ALA A 66 -11.48 -2.75 -2.41
N PRO A 67 -12.08 -1.64 -1.96
CA PRO A 67 -11.45 -0.32 -2.00
C PRO A 67 -10.24 -0.30 -1.05
N LEU A 68 -9.16 0.33 -1.50
CA LEU A 68 -7.96 0.52 -0.69
C LEU A 68 -7.31 1.85 -1.05
N LYS A 69 -7.04 2.67 -0.03
CA LYS A 69 -6.19 3.85 -0.10
C LYS A 69 -4.90 3.56 0.64
N ILE A 70 -3.78 3.85 -0.02
CA ILE A 70 -2.44 3.75 0.55
C ILE A 70 -1.85 5.15 0.61
N CYS A 71 -1.40 5.56 1.79
CA CYS A 71 -0.57 6.75 1.95
C CYS A 71 0.87 6.30 2.21
N PHE A 72 1.77 6.69 1.33
CA PHE A 72 3.21 6.54 1.51
C PHE A 72 3.70 7.74 2.31
N LEU A 73 4.37 7.48 3.42
CA LEU A 73 4.83 8.49 4.36
C LEU A 73 6.34 8.38 4.55
N ASN A 74 7.02 9.49 4.79
CA ASN A 74 8.35 9.45 5.41
C ASN A 74 8.28 8.84 6.84
N THR A 75 9.43 8.53 7.43
CA THR A 75 9.51 8.02 8.82
C THR A 75 8.89 9.00 9.82
N ASP A 76 9.10 10.31 9.63
CA ASP A 76 8.53 11.42 10.42
C ASP A 76 7.02 11.62 10.20
N GLY A 77 6.48 11.11 9.09
CA GLY A 77 5.08 11.23 8.70
C GLY A 77 4.71 12.50 7.91
N GLU A 78 5.67 13.39 7.60
CA GLU A 78 5.38 14.70 7.00
C GLU A 78 5.39 14.70 5.47
N GLY A 79 6.23 13.89 4.82
CA GLY A 79 6.21 13.71 3.37
C GLY A 79 5.16 12.68 2.97
N SER A 80 4.20 13.01 2.09
CA SER A 80 3.17 12.06 1.66
C SER A 80 2.90 12.01 0.16
N SER A 81 2.73 10.78 -0.34
CA SER A 81 2.10 10.48 -1.63
C SER A 81 0.98 9.47 -1.38
N SER A 82 -0.02 9.38 -2.27
CA SER A 82 -1.09 8.40 -2.08
C SER A 82 -1.54 7.75 -3.37
N MET A 83 -1.97 6.49 -3.25
CA MET A 83 -2.58 5.73 -4.33
C MET A 83 -3.91 5.17 -3.84
N VAL A 84 -4.88 5.11 -4.76
CA VAL A 84 -6.21 4.58 -4.48
C VAL A 84 -6.52 3.48 -5.48
N PHE A 85 -7.04 2.37 -4.98
CA PHE A 85 -7.39 1.16 -5.73
C PHE A 85 -8.88 0.87 -5.55
N ASN A 86 -9.55 0.51 -6.64
CA ASN A 86 -10.96 0.11 -6.67
C ASN A 86 -11.92 1.08 -5.96
N TRP A 87 -11.60 2.37 -5.92
CA TRP A 87 -12.50 3.38 -5.41
C TRP A 87 -13.58 3.64 -6.46
N VAL A 88 -14.84 3.51 -6.06
CA VAL A 88 -15.96 3.98 -6.89
C VAL A 88 -16.17 5.44 -6.52
N ALA A 89 -16.05 6.32 -7.51
CA ALA A 89 -16.34 7.74 -7.38
C ALA A 89 -17.84 7.98 -7.18
#